data_AF-A0A2S4PI61-F1
#
_entry.id   AF-A0A2S4PI61-F1
#
_cell.length_a   1.000
_cell.length_b   1.000
_cell.length_c   1.000
_cell.angle_alpha   90.00
_cell.angle_beta   90.00
_cell.angle_gamma   90.00
#
_symmetry.space_group_name_H-M   'P 1'
#
loop_
_entity.id
_entity.type
_entity.pdbx_description
1 polymer ?
#
loop_
_entity_poly.entity_id
_entity_poly.type
_entity_poly.pdbx_seq_one_letter_code
_entity_poly.pdbx_strand_id
1 'polypeptide(L)'
;MCQSALLVQQLAYQSTCEEQPFRILLHSLLDLKPTSVQAVYSNALVNLKIGLETLQKILNVSVGEERGAELARYTLGLMVLERKLNRNHYAQNKLSRCIGALQPKLLNLDILSETIVSAIAHIYVDVISPLGLRIQVTGVPTILQNSQIQDKVRAVLLAGIRFAVLWKQVGGGRLQLMFSRRRLEFGLLRFRVQVEVRWLQKLASCTEIKELPEFDDNTQSYLNAIITNFSIEDAEHIKNIERTTNHDVK
;
A
#
# COMPACT_ATOMS: atom_id res chain seq x y z
N MET A 1 3.90 0.91 -2.49
CA MET A 1 3.41 1.04 -3.88
C MET A 1 1.93 1.39 -3.95
N CYS A 2 1.01 0.54 -3.50
CA CYS A 2 -0.43 0.79 -3.59
C CYS A 2 -0.84 2.09 -2.86
N GLN A 3 -0.29 2.34 -1.67
CA GLN A 3 -0.47 3.62 -0.96
C GLN A 3 -0.05 4.85 -1.79
N SER A 4 1.04 4.75 -2.56
CA SER A 4 1.47 5.84 -3.47
C SER A 4 0.45 6.07 -4.58
N ALA A 5 -0.09 4.99 -5.17
CA ALA A 5 -1.17 5.11 -6.15
C ALA A 5 -2.43 5.78 -5.57
N LEU A 6 -2.80 5.45 -4.34
CA LEU A 6 -3.94 6.08 -3.66
C LEU A 6 -3.69 7.58 -3.42
N LEU A 7 -2.53 7.96 -2.87
CA LEU A 7 -2.23 9.37 -2.60
C LEU A 7 -2.15 10.18 -3.90
N VAL A 8 -1.64 9.61 -5.00
CA VAL A 8 -1.71 10.28 -6.32
C VAL A 8 -3.16 10.53 -6.74
N GLN A 9 -4.03 9.54 -6.60
CA GLN A 9 -5.46 9.71 -6.91
C GLN A 9 -6.10 10.76 -6.00
N GLN A 10 -5.87 10.72 -4.68
CA GLN A 10 -6.39 11.72 -3.74
C GLN A 10 -5.93 13.15 -4.12
N LEU A 11 -4.63 13.34 -4.37
CA LEU A 11 -4.10 14.64 -4.79
C LEU A 11 -4.74 15.14 -6.10
N ALA A 12 -4.93 14.25 -7.07
CA ALA A 12 -5.47 14.60 -8.38
C ALA A 12 -6.97 14.96 -8.37
N TYR A 13 -7.74 14.40 -7.43
CA TYR A 13 -9.20 14.63 -7.35
C TYR A 13 -9.63 15.56 -6.20
N GLN A 14 -8.84 15.64 -5.12
CA GLN A 14 -9.24 16.31 -3.87
C GLN A 14 -8.28 17.43 -3.47
N SER A 15 -7.17 17.63 -4.19
CA SER A 15 -6.07 18.59 -3.88
C SER A 15 -5.36 18.36 -2.54
N THR A 16 -5.77 17.35 -1.78
CA THR A 16 -5.27 17.02 -0.45
C THR A 16 -5.05 15.53 -0.35
N CYS A 17 -4.23 15.13 0.61
CA CYS A 17 -4.00 13.73 0.94
C CYS A 17 -3.58 13.64 2.41
N GLU A 18 -3.65 12.44 3.00
CA GLU A 18 -3.30 12.24 4.40
C GLU A 18 -1.80 12.49 4.65
N GLU A 19 -1.50 13.30 5.67
CA GLU A 19 -0.14 13.76 5.95
C GLU A 19 0.79 12.61 6.36
N GLN A 20 0.35 11.76 7.29
CA GLN A 20 1.18 10.69 7.84
C GLN A 20 1.59 9.66 6.76
N PRO A 21 0.69 9.13 5.93
CA PRO A 21 1.05 8.30 4.77
C PRO A 21 2.00 9.00 3.80
N PHE A 22 1.82 10.29 3.56
CA PHE A 22 2.68 11.08 2.68
C PHE A 22 4.10 11.21 3.25
N ARG A 23 4.22 11.55 4.55
CA ARG A 23 5.48 11.63 5.29
C ARG A 23 6.27 10.33 5.23
N ILE A 24 5.62 9.19 5.50
CA ILE A 24 6.25 7.86 5.43
C ILE A 24 6.77 7.57 4.02
N LEU A 25 5.98 7.87 2.99
CA LEU A 25 6.42 7.68 1.61
C LEU A 25 7.68 8.49 1.30
N LEU A 26 7.72 9.76 1.67
CA LEU A 26 8.88 10.60 1.39
C LEU A 26 10.11 10.19 2.20
N HIS A 27 9.95 9.83 3.48
CA HIS A 27 11.07 9.33 4.29
C HIS A 27 11.69 8.05 3.71
N SER A 28 10.91 7.20 3.05
CA SER A 28 11.43 5.99 2.40
C SER A 28 12.48 6.26 1.31
N LEU A 29 12.51 7.48 0.76
CA LEU A 29 13.51 7.90 -0.22
C LEU A 29 14.89 8.10 0.41
N LEU A 30 14.93 8.45 1.69
CA LEU A 30 16.16 8.80 2.41
C LEU A 30 16.84 7.58 3.03
N ASP A 31 16.04 6.61 3.48
CA ASP A 31 16.55 5.34 3.97
C ASP A 31 16.84 4.41 2.79
N LEU A 32 18.07 4.44 2.27
CA LEU A 32 18.48 3.65 1.10
C LEU A 32 18.73 2.16 1.43
N LYS A 33 18.95 1.82 2.70
CA LYS A 33 19.29 0.46 3.15
C LYS A 33 18.57 0.15 4.48
N PRO A 34 17.24 -0.02 4.45
CA PRO A 34 16.49 -0.36 5.66
C PRO A 34 16.92 -1.72 6.20
N THR A 35 16.97 -1.86 7.53
CA THR A 35 17.30 -3.11 8.22
C THR A 35 16.20 -4.16 8.12
N SER A 36 14.95 -3.74 7.89
CA SER A 36 13.79 -4.62 7.69
C SER A 36 12.70 -3.91 6.90
N VAL A 37 11.71 -4.66 6.41
CA VAL A 37 10.50 -4.08 5.79
C VAL A 37 9.74 -3.18 6.77
N GLN A 38 9.68 -3.58 8.06
CA GLN A 38 8.95 -2.83 9.09
C GLN A 38 9.62 -1.48 9.41
N ALA A 39 10.96 -1.41 9.33
CA ALA A 39 11.71 -0.19 9.55
C ALA A 39 11.31 0.92 8.58
N VAL A 40 11.01 0.57 7.32
CA VAL A 40 10.54 1.51 6.29
C VAL A 40 9.21 2.18 6.69
N TYR A 41 8.39 1.48 7.46
CA TYR A 41 7.08 1.94 7.94
C TYR A 41 7.13 2.47 9.37
N SER A 42 8.28 3.01 9.80
CA SER A 42 8.49 3.56 11.16
C SER A 42 8.19 2.55 12.27
N ASN A 43 8.44 1.27 12.02
CA ASN A 43 8.15 0.15 12.92
C ASN A 43 6.67 -0.01 13.34
N ALA A 44 5.74 0.68 12.70
CA ALA A 44 4.33 0.67 13.05
C ALA A 44 3.49 0.01 11.93
N LEU A 45 2.92 -1.16 12.19
CA LEU A 45 2.13 -1.91 11.20
C LEU A 45 0.86 -1.16 10.74
N VAL A 46 0.31 -0.27 11.57
CA VAL A 46 -0.83 0.59 11.20
C VAL A 46 -0.54 1.40 9.93
N ASN A 47 0.74 1.74 9.68
CA ASN A 47 1.17 2.48 8.51
C ASN A 47 1.08 1.69 7.20
N LEU A 48 0.84 0.37 7.26
CA LEU A 48 0.58 -0.47 6.08
C LEU A 48 -0.90 -0.52 5.70
N LYS A 49 -1.81 -0.17 6.62
CA LYS A 49 -3.25 -0.36 6.49
C LYS A 49 -3.77 0.19 5.16
N ILE A 50 -3.52 1.46 4.88
CA ILE A 50 -3.99 2.15 3.66
C ILE A 50 -3.45 1.47 2.40
N GLY A 51 -2.18 1.06 2.42
CA GLY A 51 -1.57 0.35 1.31
C GLY A 51 -2.21 -1.03 1.06
N LEU A 52 -2.54 -1.76 2.12
CA LEU A 52 -3.16 -3.08 2.06
C LEU A 52 -4.63 -3.01 1.62
N GLU A 53 -5.40 -2.05 2.16
CA GLU A 53 -6.78 -1.79 1.71
C GLU A 53 -6.81 -1.36 0.25
N THR A 54 -5.85 -0.55 -0.18
CA THR A 54 -5.71 -0.18 -1.59
C THR A 54 -5.37 -1.39 -2.46
N LEU A 55 -4.50 -2.27 -1.98
CA LEU A 55 -4.18 -3.51 -2.68
C LEU A 55 -5.41 -4.40 -2.83
N GLN A 56 -6.22 -4.56 -1.78
CA GLN A 56 -7.50 -5.27 -1.87
C GLN A 56 -8.40 -4.68 -2.95
N LYS A 57 -8.57 -3.35 -2.99
CA LYS A 57 -9.34 -2.66 -4.03
C LYS A 57 -8.82 -2.95 -5.43
N ILE A 58 -7.49 -2.90 -5.64
CA ILE A 58 -6.84 -3.21 -6.92
C ILE A 58 -7.04 -4.67 -7.35
N LEU A 59 -7.05 -5.60 -6.41
CA LEU A 59 -7.21 -7.02 -6.69
C LEU A 59 -8.67 -7.41 -6.95
N ASN A 60 -9.61 -6.70 -6.32
CA ASN A 60 -11.04 -6.93 -6.40
C ASN A 60 -11.78 -6.00 -7.38
N VAL A 61 -11.05 -5.29 -8.26
CA VAL A 61 -11.65 -4.41 -9.27
C VAL A 61 -12.70 -5.18 -10.06
N SER A 62 -13.95 -4.75 -9.91
CA SER A 62 -15.06 -5.30 -10.68
C SER A 62 -15.07 -4.70 -12.08
N VAL A 63 -15.63 -5.42 -13.04
CA VAL A 63 -15.80 -4.90 -14.41
C VAL A 63 -16.67 -3.64 -14.34
N GLY A 64 -16.10 -2.49 -14.76
CA GLY A 64 -16.76 -1.18 -14.71
C GLY A 64 -16.31 -0.25 -13.58
N GLU A 65 -15.49 -0.72 -12.63
CA GLU A 65 -14.98 0.14 -11.54
C GLU A 65 -13.75 0.95 -11.96
N GLU A 66 -13.97 2.13 -12.53
CA GLU A 66 -12.89 2.95 -13.10
C GLU A 66 -11.85 3.40 -12.07
N ARG A 67 -12.27 3.73 -10.84
CA ARG A 67 -11.37 4.22 -9.78
C ARG A 67 -10.39 3.13 -9.34
N GLY A 68 -10.84 1.89 -9.20
CA GLY A 68 -9.96 0.76 -8.89
C GLY A 68 -9.00 0.44 -10.05
N ALA A 69 -9.49 0.51 -11.29
CA ALA A 69 -8.66 0.33 -12.47
C ALA A 69 -7.57 1.41 -12.61
N GLU A 70 -7.86 2.65 -12.20
CA GLU A 70 -6.88 3.75 -12.14
C GLU A 70 -5.73 3.45 -11.17
N LEU A 71 -6.04 3.00 -9.95
CA LEU A 71 -5.05 2.62 -8.95
C LEU A 71 -4.16 1.47 -9.45
N ALA A 72 -4.74 0.51 -10.19
CA ALA A 72 -4.01 -0.57 -10.83
C ALA A 72 -3.05 -0.03 -11.90
N ARG A 73 -3.49 0.90 -12.76
CA ARG A 73 -2.64 1.54 -13.79
C ARG A 73 -1.45 2.27 -13.18
N TYR A 74 -1.67 3.05 -12.12
CA TYR A 74 -0.58 3.72 -11.40
C TYR A 74 0.41 2.72 -10.82
N THR A 75 -0.09 1.70 -10.11
CA THR A 75 0.76 0.68 -9.47
C THR A 75 1.60 -0.09 -10.50
N LEU A 76 1.02 -0.48 -11.64
CA LEU A 76 1.74 -1.14 -12.73
C LEU A 76 2.74 -0.19 -13.41
N GLY A 77 2.38 1.08 -13.59
CA GLY A 77 3.28 2.12 -14.11
C GLY A 77 4.53 2.28 -13.27
N LEU A 78 4.39 2.32 -11.94
CA LEU A 78 5.51 2.36 -10.99
C LEU A 78 6.44 1.15 -11.17
N MET A 79 5.89 -0.07 -11.34
CA MET A 79 6.70 -1.29 -11.59
C MET A 79 7.42 -1.27 -12.94
N VAL A 80 6.85 -0.62 -13.95
CA VAL A 80 7.49 -0.49 -15.26
C VAL A 80 8.64 0.50 -15.19
N LEU A 81 8.43 1.67 -14.57
CA LEU A 81 9.49 2.67 -14.40
C LEU A 81 10.62 2.17 -13.50
N GLU A 82 10.32 1.43 -12.42
CA GLU A 82 11.35 0.76 -11.61
C GLU A 82 12.23 -0.13 -12.46
N ARG A 83 11.65 -1.00 -13.29
CA ARG A 83 12.43 -1.92 -14.12
C ARG A 83 13.34 -1.19 -15.10
N LYS A 84 12.89 -0.05 -15.62
CA LYS A 84 13.69 0.79 -16.51
C LYS A 84 14.81 1.50 -15.77
N LEU A 85 14.53 2.06 -14.59
CA LEU A 85 15.54 2.61 -13.70
C LEU A 85 16.60 1.57 -13.35
N ASN A 86 16.16 0.35 -13.02
CA ASN A 86 17.05 -0.73 -12.60
C ASN A 86 18.01 -1.20 -13.70
N ARG A 87 17.63 -1.01 -14.96
CA ARG A 87 18.47 -1.31 -16.14
C ARG A 87 19.37 -0.15 -16.55
N ASN A 88 19.21 1.03 -15.94
CA ASN A 88 19.95 2.24 -16.32
C ASN A 88 20.85 2.70 -15.16
N HIS A 89 22.10 2.24 -15.15
CA HIS A 89 23.08 2.57 -14.12
C HIS A 89 23.37 4.07 -14.01
N TYR A 90 23.39 4.79 -15.13
CA TYR A 90 23.56 6.25 -15.12
C TYR A 90 22.42 6.92 -14.33
N ALA A 91 21.17 6.54 -14.61
CA ALA A 91 20.01 7.06 -13.90
C ALA A 91 20.00 6.68 -12.41
N GLN A 92 20.39 5.46 -12.05
CA GLN A 92 20.55 5.05 -10.65
C GLN A 92 21.58 5.91 -9.91
N ASN A 93 22.75 6.12 -10.52
CA ASN A 93 23.82 6.93 -9.94
C ASN A 93 23.40 8.40 -9.79
N LYS A 94 22.73 8.95 -10.81
CA LYS A 94 22.16 10.31 -10.76
C LYS A 94 21.12 10.42 -9.65
N LEU A 95 20.19 9.46 -9.55
CA LEU A 95 19.17 9.43 -8.50
C LEU A 95 19.78 9.43 -7.11
N SER A 96 20.76 8.56 -6.86
CA SER A 96 21.45 8.44 -5.58
C SER A 96 22.13 9.75 -5.17
N ARG A 97 22.85 10.40 -6.10
CA ARG A 97 23.48 11.71 -5.87
C ARG A 97 22.46 12.79 -5.54
N CYS A 98 21.37 12.86 -6.30
CA CYS A 98 20.31 13.85 -6.08
C CYS A 98 19.59 13.66 -4.74
N ILE A 99 19.28 12.42 -4.34
CA ILE A 99 18.70 12.12 -3.03
C ILE A 99 19.69 12.47 -1.91
N GLY A 100 20.97 12.12 -2.06
CA GLY A 100 22.01 12.47 -1.10
C GLY A 100 22.12 13.99 -0.86
N ALA A 101 21.92 14.80 -1.90
CA ALA A 101 21.91 16.26 -1.80
C ALA A 101 20.70 16.84 -1.02
N LEU A 102 19.67 16.03 -0.74
CA LEU A 102 18.55 16.44 0.12
C LEU A 102 18.88 16.31 1.62
N GLN A 103 19.77 15.39 2.00
CA GLN A 103 20.07 15.10 3.41
C GLN A 103 20.50 16.34 4.21
N PRO A 104 21.43 17.20 3.72
CA PRO A 104 21.81 18.39 4.47
C PRO A 104 20.66 19.38 4.68
N LYS A 105 19.72 19.47 3.74
CA LYS A 105 18.58 20.39 3.81
C LYS A 105 17.58 19.97 4.89
N LEU A 106 17.44 18.67 5.11
CA LEU A 106 16.53 18.07 6.08
C LEU A 106 16.97 18.25 7.54
N LEU A 107 18.18 18.79 7.79
CA LEU A 107 18.60 19.20 9.13
C LEU A 107 17.80 20.40 9.65
N ASN A 108 17.32 21.26 8.73
CA ASN A 108 16.66 22.53 9.07
C ASN A 108 15.23 22.64 8.52
N LEU A 109 14.83 21.76 7.60
CA LEU A 109 13.54 21.80 6.92
C LEU A 109 12.78 20.48 7.15
N ASP A 110 11.46 20.59 7.37
CA ASP A 110 10.58 19.43 7.40
C ASP A 110 10.51 18.77 6.02
N ILE A 111 10.38 17.44 6.00
CA ILE A 111 10.30 16.67 4.74
C ILE A 111 9.07 16.99 3.90
N LEU A 112 8.02 17.52 4.51
CA LEU A 112 6.79 17.94 3.85
C LEU A 112 6.80 19.42 3.44
N SER A 113 7.88 20.16 3.76
CA SER A 113 8.01 21.55 3.33
C SER A 113 7.98 21.66 1.81
N GLU A 114 7.39 22.73 1.29
CA GLU A 114 7.25 22.97 -0.15
C GLU A 114 8.59 22.90 -0.88
N THR A 115 9.66 23.40 -0.26
CA THR A 115 11.02 23.36 -0.80
C THR A 115 11.54 21.93 -0.99
N ILE A 116 11.34 21.04 0.00
CA ILE A 116 11.78 19.65 -0.10
C ILE A 116 10.90 18.89 -1.10
N VAL A 117 9.59 19.06 -1.03
CA VAL A 117 8.64 18.39 -1.94
C VAL A 117 8.91 18.78 -3.39
N SER A 118 9.13 20.06 -3.67
CA SER A 118 9.48 20.55 -5.01
C SER A 118 10.83 20.02 -5.48
N ALA A 119 11.83 19.94 -4.59
CA ALA A 119 13.11 19.32 -4.92
C ALA A 119 12.97 17.83 -5.29
N ILE A 120 12.17 17.06 -4.53
CA ILE A 120 11.87 15.65 -4.85
C ILE A 120 11.13 15.53 -6.19
N ALA A 121 10.19 16.44 -6.46
CA ALA A 121 9.46 16.49 -7.72
C ALA A 121 10.39 16.75 -8.92
N HIS A 122 11.35 17.66 -8.79
CA HIS A 122 12.37 17.91 -9.79
C HIS A 122 13.24 16.68 -10.05
N ILE A 123 13.64 15.93 -9.02
CA ILE A 123 14.37 14.67 -9.18
C ILE A 123 13.58 13.67 -10.03
N TYR A 124 12.27 13.56 -9.79
CA TYR A 124 11.41 12.71 -10.61
C TYR A 124 11.42 13.13 -12.08
N VAL A 125 11.27 14.42 -12.37
CA VAL A 125 11.27 14.95 -13.75
C VAL A 125 12.61 14.73 -14.43
N ASP A 126 13.72 14.94 -13.73
CA ASP A 126 15.07 14.92 -14.29
C ASP A 126 15.68 13.53 -14.45
N VAL A 127 15.22 12.57 -13.65
CA VAL A 127 15.84 11.23 -13.56
C VAL A 127 14.88 10.14 -13.98
N ILE A 128 13.61 10.22 -13.60
CA ILE A 128 12.64 9.14 -13.81
C ILE A 128 11.83 9.36 -15.08
N SER A 129 11.25 10.55 -15.27
CA SER A 129 10.39 10.82 -16.43
C SER A 129 11.03 10.53 -17.80
N PRO A 130 12.36 10.70 -18.01
CA PRO A 130 12.97 10.41 -19.31
C PRO A 130 13.14 8.91 -19.61
N LEU A 131 13.00 8.04 -18.59
CA LEU A 131 13.27 6.61 -18.76
C LEU A 131 12.19 5.90 -19.59
N GLY A 132 10.99 6.45 -19.68
CA GLY A 132 9.91 5.77 -20.38
C GLY A 132 8.62 6.57 -20.48
N LEU A 133 7.55 5.87 -20.89
CA LEU A 133 6.21 6.44 -20.94
C LEU A 133 5.82 6.96 -19.56
N ARG A 134 5.39 8.23 -19.53
CA ARG A 134 4.93 8.89 -18.31
C ARG A 134 3.67 8.20 -17.79
N ILE A 135 3.58 8.06 -16.47
CA ILE A 135 2.33 7.69 -15.80
C ILE A 135 1.33 8.81 -16.05
N GLN A 136 0.23 8.50 -16.73
CA GLN A 136 -0.81 9.45 -17.07
C GLN A 136 -1.71 9.64 -15.86
N VAL A 137 -1.52 10.74 -15.12
CA VAL A 137 -2.32 11.07 -13.94
C VAL A 137 -3.62 11.75 -14.39
N THR A 138 -4.74 11.09 -14.11
CA THR A 138 -6.10 11.60 -14.35
C THR A 138 -6.66 12.23 -13.09
N GLY A 139 -7.50 13.25 -13.23
CA GLY A 139 -8.03 14.01 -12.10
C GLY A 139 -8.83 15.22 -12.55
N VAL A 140 -9.09 16.13 -11.62
CA VAL A 140 -9.80 17.39 -11.90
C VAL A 140 -8.80 18.38 -12.54
N PRO A 141 -9.05 18.90 -13.76
CA PRO A 141 -8.08 19.74 -14.47
C PRO A 141 -7.62 20.98 -13.70
N THR A 142 -8.53 21.67 -13.00
CA THR A 142 -8.22 22.87 -12.21
C THR A 142 -7.29 22.55 -11.04
N ILE A 143 -7.42 21.36 -10.43
CA ILE A 143 -6.53 20.88 -9.37
C ILE A 143 -5.16 20.53 -9.96
N LEU A 144 -5.13 19.83 -11.10
CA LEU A 144 -3.89 19.40 -11.74
C LEU A 144 -3.08 20.55 -12.36
N GLN A 145 -3.68 21.70 -12.60
CA GLN A 145 -2.96 22.92 -13.03
C GLN A 145 -2.14 23.55 -11.90
N ASN A 146 -2.45 23.25 -10.62
CA ASN A 146 -1.71 23.78 -9.48
C ASN A 146 -0.31 23.14 -9.39
N SER A 147 0.75 23.97 -9.44
CA SER A 147 2.14 23.53 -9.38
C SER A 147 2.49 22.75 -8.11
N GLN A 148 1.99 23.18 -6.94
CA GLN A 148 2.22 22.49 -5.67
C GLN A 148 1.61 21.08 -5.67
N ILE A 149 0.45 20.90 -6.29
CA ILE A 149 -0.19 19.59 -6.43
C ILE A 149 0.61 18.71 -7.38
N GLN A 150 1.08 19.25 -8.51
CA GLN A 150 1.94 18.50 -9.42
C GLN A 150 3.24 18.04 -8.73
N ASP A 151 3.83 18.89 -7.88
CA ASP A 151 5.04 18.54 -7.14
C ASP A 151 4.77 17.44 -6.11
N LYS A 152 3.68 17.54 -5.35
CA LYS A 152 3.26 16.44 -4.45
C LYS A 152 3.04 15.14 -5.22
N VAL A 153 2.34 15.18 -6.36
CA VAL A 153 2.10 13.99 -7.20
C VAL A 153 3.43 13.36 -7.65
N ARG A 154 4.36 14.15 -8.19
CA ARG A 154 5.67 13.66 -8.64
C ARG A 154 6.50 13.11 -7.49
N ALA A 155 6.47 13.76 -6.32
CA ALA A 155 7.16 13.30 -5.13
C ALA A 155 6.61 11.94 -4.64
N VAL A 156 5.28 11.79 -4.61
CA VAL A 156 4.61 10.53 -4.28
C VAL A 156 4.95 9.43 -5.30
N LEU A 157 5.01 9.75 -6.59
CA LEU A 157 5.39 8.79 -7.63
C LEU A 157 6.84 8.33 -7.48
N LEU A 158 7.78 9.23 -7.16
CA LEU A 158 9.17 8.87 -6.90
C LEU A 158 9.29 7.92 -5.70
N ALA A 159 8.60 8.24 -4.59
CA ALA A 159 8.49 7.34 -3.45
C ALA A 159 7.85 5.99 -3.85
N GLY A 160 6.82 6.00 -4.68
CA GLY A 160 6.20 4.79 -5.23
C GLY A 160 7.18 3.87 -5.96
N ILE A 161 8.10 4.45 -6.74
CA ILE A 161 9.17 3.72 -7.45
C ILE A 161 10.19 3.17 -6.45
N ARG A 162 10.56 3.91 -5.41
CA ARG A 162 11.42 3.41 -4.32
C ARG A 162 10.81 2.18 -3.64
N PHE A 163 9.50 2.18 -3.39
CA PHE A 163 8.81 0.99 -2.89
C PHE A 163 8.75 -0.16 -3.89
N ALA A 164 8.71 0.12 -5.20
CA ALA A 164 8.83 -0.92 -6.22
C ALA A 164 10.24 -1.55 -6.22
N VAL A 165 11.29 -0.76 -5.96
CA VAL A 165 12.65 -1.28 -5.77
C VAL A 165 12.71 -2.18 -4.54
N LEU A 166 12.16 -1.74 -3.39
CA LEU A 166 12.09 -2.55 -2.16
C LEU A 166 11.36 -3.88 -2.40
N TRP A 167 10.22 -3.83 -3.08
CA TRP A 167 9.46 -5.02 -3.44
C TRP A 167 10.33 -6.03 -4.20
N LYS A 168 11.07 -5.57 -5.20
CA LYS A 168 11.96 -6.44 -5.98
C LYS A 168 13.14 -6.97 -5.15
N GLN A 169 13.69 -6.18 -4.24
CA GLN A 169 14.79 -6.59 -3.35
C GLN A 169 14.39 -7.74 -2.41
N VAL A 170 13.12 -7.83 -2.03
CA VAL A 170 12.57 -8.95 -1.23
C VAL A 170 12.03 -10.10 -2.09
N GLY A 171 12.40 -10.17 -3.37
CA GLY A 171 11.98 -11.23 -4.31
C GLY A 171 10.64 -10.98 -5.01
N GLY A 172 10.07 -9.78 -4.85
CA GLY A 172 8.81 -9.37 -5.43
C GLY A 172 8.78 -9.27 -6.95
N GLY A 173 7.77 -9.88 -7.58
CA GLY A 173 7.56 -9.83 -9.04
C GLY A 173 6.22 -9.21 -9.48
N ARG A 174 6.11 -8.85 -10.77
CA ARG A 174 4.82 -8.42 -11.37
C ARG A 174 3.81 -9.58 -11.41
N LEU A 175 4.25 -10.75 -11.86
CA LEU A 175 3.41 -11.95 -11.90
C LEU A 175 3.02 -12.38 -10.48
N GLN A 176 3.95 -12.28 -9.52
CA GLN A 176 3.62 -12.52 -8.13
C GLN A 176 2.49 -11.59 -7.65
N LEU A 177 2.50 -10.29 -7.98
CA LEU A 177 1.38 -9.41 -7.63
C LEU A 177 0.06 -9.87 -8.30
N MET A 178 0.10 -10.17 -9.61
CA MET A 178 -1.07 -10.61 -10.37
C MET A 178 -1.65 -11.94 -9.89
N PHE A 179 -0.80 -12.87 -9.44
CA PHE A 179 -1.22 -14.18 -8.92
C PHE A 179 -1.36 -14.22 -7.40
N SER A 180 -0.95 -13.15 -6.69
CA SER A 180 -1.11 -13.05 -5.24
C SER A 180 -2.54 -12.77 -4.81
N ARG A 181 -3.47 -12.52 -5.73
CA ARG A 181 -4.89 -12.31 -5.43
C ARG A 181 -5.43 -13.39 -4.50
N ARG A 182 -5.40 -14.66 -4.93
CA ARG A 182 -5.89 -15.79 -4.13
C ARG A 182 -5.17 -15.93 -2.79
N ARG A 183 -3.85 -15.70 -2.77
CA ARG A 183 -3.03 -15.84 -1.55
C ARG A 183 -3.31 -14.73 -0.53
N LEU A 184 -3.50 -13.50 -1.00
CA LEU A 184 -3.81 -12.34 -0.16
C LEU A 184 -5.25 -12.41 0.35
N GLU A 185 -6.21 -12.76 -0.51
CA GLU A 185 -7.60 -13.00 -0.12
C GLU A 185 -7.69 -14.11 0.94
N PHE A 186 -7.03 -15.25 0.71
CA PHE A 186 -6.95 -16.32 1.70
C PHE A 186 -6.37 -15.83 3.03
N GLY A 187 -5.25 -15.10 3.00
CA GLY A 187 -4.63 -14.56 4.21
C GLY A 187 -5.54 -13.61 4.97
N LEU A 188 -6.25 -12.73 4.26
CA LEU A 188 -7.19 -11.77 4.85
C LEU A 188 -8.39 -12.47 5.49
N LEU A 189 -9.00 -13.43 4.79
CA LEU A 189 -10.11 -14.22 5.32
C LEU A 189 -9.67 -15.03 6.54
N ARG A 190 -8.49 -15.65 6.49
CA ARG A 190 -7.91 -16.37 7.63
C ARG A 190 -7.76 -15.47 8.86
N PHE A 191 -7.22 -14.27 8.69
CA PHE A 191 -7.07 -13.32 9.80
C PHE A 191 -8.42 -12.81 10.31
N ARG A 192 -9.39 -12.56 9.42
CA ARG A 192 -10.75 -12.15 9.84
C ARG A 192 -11.41 -13.25 10.66
N VAL A 193 -11.40 -14.49 10.21
CA VAL A 193 -11.92 -15.65 10.96
C VAL A 193 -11.22 -15.77 12.31
N GLN A 194 -9.88 -15.61 12.35
CA GLN A 194 -9.14 -15.61 13.60
C GLN A 194 -9.62 -14.51 14.56
N VAL A 195 -9.82 -13.28 14.10
CA VAL A 195 -10.30 -12.18 14.94
C VAL A 195 -11.69 -12.46 15.49
N GLU A 196 -12.64 -12.89 14.65
CA GLU A 196 -14.02 -13.18 15.06
C GLU A 196 -14.07 -14.33 16.08
N VAL A 197 -13.31 -15.41 15.86
CA VAL A 197 -13.23 -16.53 16.80
C VAL A 197 -12.61 -16.08 18.13
N ARG A 198 -11.51 -15.32 18.10
CA ARG A 198 -10.86 -14.82 19.32
C ARG A 198 -11.73 -13.83 20.07
N TRP A 199 -12.51 -13.02 19.35
CA TRP A 199 -13.50 -12.12 19.92
C TRP A 199 -14.61 -12.90 20.63
N LEU A 200 -15.18 -13.91 19.99
CA LEU A 200 -16.21 -14.76 20.59
C LEU A 200 -15.68 -15.48 21.85
N GLN A 201 -14.47 -16.04 21.79
CA GLN A 201 -13.81 -16.64 22.96
C GLN A 201 -13.61 -15.61 24.08
N LYS A 202 -13.25 -14.37 23.74
CA LYS A 202 -13.08 -13.30 24.73
C LYS A 202 -14.42 -12.94 25.38
N LEU A 203 -15.49 -12.80 24.60
CA LEU A 203 -16.83 -12.53 25.13
C LEU A 203 -17.29 -13.65 26.08
N ALA A 204 -17.10 -14.91 25.72
CA ALA A 204 -17.46 -16.06 26.57
C ALA A 204 -16.66 -16.10 27.88
N SER A 205 -15.41 -15.61 27.88
CA SER A 205 -14.59 -15.51 29.09
C SER A 205 -14.97 -14.33 30.00
N CYS A 206 -15.82 -13.40 29.55
CA CYS A 206 -16.21 -12.22 30.32
C CYS A 206 -17.41 -12.54 31.21
N THR A 207 -17.18 -12.66 32.52
CA THR A 207 -18.23 -12.97 33.52
C THR A 207 -19.35 -11.93 33.60
N GLU A 208 -19.15 -10.73 33.07
CA GLU A 208 -20.17 -9.66 33.01
C GLU A 208 -21.25 -9.93 31.94
N ILE A 209 -20.95 -10.75 30.92
CA ILE A 209 -21.87 -11.09 29.83
C ILE A 209 -22.58 -12.39 30.20
N LYS A 210 -23.81 -12.29 30.72
CA LYS A 210 -24.54 -13.44 31.27
C LYS A 210 -25.19 -14.33 30.20
N GLU A 211 -25.43 -13.76 29.01
CA GLU A 211 -26.07 -14.42 27.88
C GLU A 211 -25.14 -15.44 27.20
N LEU A 212 -23.83 -15.35 27.45
CA LEU A 212 -22.82 -16.22 26.85
C LEU A 212 -21.96 -16.86 27.94
N PRO A 213 -22.25 -18.11 28.35
CA PRO A 213 -21.43 -18.80 29.34
C PRO A 213 -20.03 -19.10 28.79
N GLU A 214 -19.09 -19.33 29.71
CA GLU A 214 -17.74 -19.76 29.35
C GLU A 214 -17.78 -21.08 28.57
N PHE A 215 -16.97 -21.16 27.51
CA PHE A 215 -16.89 -22.35 26.68
C PHE A 215 -16.08 -23.45 27.36
N ASP A 216 -16.55 -24.69 27.24
CA ASP A 216 -15.82 -25.87 27.67
C ASP A 216 -14.58 -26.15 26.80
N ASP A 217 -13.70 -27.02 27.27
CA ASP A 217 -12.44 -27.35 26.58
C ASP A 217 -12.67 -27.92 25.18
N ASN A 218 -13.77 -28.65 24.97
CA ASN A 218 -14.14 -29.20 23.66
C ASN A 218 -14.48 -28.08 22.68
N THR A 219 -15.32 -27.12 23.09
CA THR A 219 -15.70 -25.95 22.28
C THR A 219 -14.47 -25.07 22.01
N GLN A 220 -13.62 -24.84 23.01
CA GLN A 220 -12.37 -24.10 22.84
C GLN A 220 -11.45 -24.77 21.82
N SER A 221 -11.30 -26.09 21.90
CA SER A 221 -10.48 -26.88 20.97
C SER A 221 -11.04 -26.84 19.55
N TYR A 222 -12.35 -26.95 19.40
CA TYR A 222 -13.04 -26.82 18.11
C TYR A 222 -12.83 -25.43 17.48
N LEU A 223 -13.02 -24.36 18.25
CA LEU A 223 -12.79 -22.98 17.78
C LEU A 223 -11.33 -22.73 17.40
N ASN A 224 -10.37 -23.28 18.15
CA ASN A 224 -8.96 -23.22 17.79
C ASN A 224 -8.66 -24.00 16.51
N ALA A 225 -9.30 -25.15 16.30
CA ALA A 225 -9.15 -25.97 15.10
C ALA A 225 -9.62 -25.23 13.83
N ILE A 226 -10.70 -24.43 13.91
CA ILE A 226 -11.15 -23.57 12.81
C ILE A 226 -10.03 -22.60 12.38
N ILE A 227 -9.28 -22.05 13.33
CA ILE A 227 -8.17 -21.11 13.03
C ILE A 227 -6.97 -21.85 12.45
N THR A 228 -6.57 -22.99 13.05
CA THR A 228 -5.35 -23.70 12.66
C THR A 228 -5.48 -24.41 11.33
N ASN A 229 -6.67 -24.93 11.04
CA ASN A 229 -6.94 -25.76 9.86
C ASN A 229 -7.58 -24.99 8.71
N PHE A 230 -7.74 -23.66 8.84
CA PHE A 230 -8.35 -22.82 7.80
C PHE A 230 -7.72 -23.04 6.42
N SER A 231 -8.53 -23.47 5.46
CA SER A 231 -8.09 -23.92 4.14
C SER A 231 -8.55 -22.99 2.99
N ILE A 232 -8.06 -23.27 1.78
CA ILE A 232 -8.46 -22.51 0.59
C ILE A 232 -9.94 -22.75 0.29
N GLU A 233 -10.43 -23.97 0.52
CA GLU A 233 -11.83 -24.35 0.36
C GLU A 233 -12.73 -23.55 1.32
N ASP A 234 -12.30 -23.35 2.57
CA ASP A 234 -13.02 -22.50 3.53
C ASP A 234 -13.12 -21.04 3.03
N ALA A 235 -12.01 -20.51 2.50
CA ALA A 235 -11.99 -19.16 1.93
C ALA A 235 -12.94 -19.04 0.72
N GLU A 236 -12.97 -20.03 -0.18
CA GLU A 236 -13.90 -20.06 -1.32
C GLU A 236 -15.36 -20.18 -0.86
N HIS A 237 -15.63 -20.97 0.19
CA HIS A 237 -16.96 -21.09 0.78
C HIS A 237 -17.46 -19.75 1.35
N ILE A 238 -16.61 -19.02 2.09
CA ILE A 238 -16.94 -17.68 2.59
C ILE A 238 -17.25 -16.72 1.43
N LYS A 239 -16.44 -16.73 0.35
CA LYS A 239 -16.71 -15.89 -0.83
C LYS A 239 -18.06 -16.19 -1.48
N ASN A 240 -18.46 -17.46 -1.52
CA ASN A 240 -19.75 -17.86 -2.07
C ASN A 240 -20.92 -17.30 -1.25
N ILE A 241 -20.78 -17.25 0.09
CA ILE A 241 -21.73 -16.62 1.00
C ILE A 241 -21.74 -15.10 0.81
N GLU A 242 -20.58 -14.44 0.78
CA GLU A 242 -20.49 -12.97 0.60
C GLU A 242 -21.12 -12.50 -0.71
N ARG A 243 -21.06 -13.33 -1.75
CA ARG A 243 -21.69 -13.06 -3.05
C ARG A 243 -23.22 -13.01 -2.95
N THR A 244 -23.82 -13.73 -2.01
CA THR A 244 -25.28 -13.72 -1.79
C THR A 244 -25.71 -12.69 -0.76
N THR A 245 -24.84 -12.31 0.19
CA THR A 245 -25.16 -11.34 1.26
C THR A 245 -24.89 -9.89 0.90
N ASN A 246 -24.21 -9.62 -0.24
CA ASN A 246 -23.89 -8.29 -0.77
C ASN A 246 -23.18 -7.36 0.24
N HIS A 247 -22.52 -7.94 1.25
CA HIS A 247 -21.79 -7.22 2.29
C HIS A 247 -20.65 -8.08 2.84
N ASP A 248 -19.43 -7.54 2.77
CA ASP A 248 -18.14 -8.19 3.07
C ASP A 248 -17.91 -8.49 4.57
N VAL A 249 -18.95 -8.40 5.43
CA VAL A 249 -18.82 -8.55 6.90
C VAL A 249 -19.82 -9.57 7.49
N LYS A 250 -20.85 -9.98 6.74
CA LYS A 250 -21.88 -10.91 7.20
C LYS A 250 -21.64 -12.34 6.71
#